data_AF-A0A2W0B8X6-F1
#
_entry.id   AF-A0A2W0B8X6-F1
#
_cell.length_a   1.000
_cell.length_b   1.000
_cell.length_c   1.000
_cell.angle_alpha   90.00
_cell.angle_beta   90.00
_cell.angle_gamma   90.00
#
_symmetry.space_group_name_H-M   'P 1'
#
loop_
_entity.id
_entity.type
_entity.pdbx_description
1 polymer ?
#
loop_
_entity_poly.entity_id
_entity_poly.type
_entity_poly.pdbx_seq_one_letter_code
_entity_poly.pdbx_strand_id
1 'polypeptide(L)'
;MPTPVPPPAASADPAGAIVYGSLQTQPGWQTCGGCGNVGGTGQGPDYHMTQGISNPSLSGSAADFYVNGGPAYTGGYYFIEQPTIQNPVSYLRYDFDLFVPGQYANAPQAIEFECQQTTNGNTYNFAWQADYDSNTWRVFNFTTKQWEGTAIPLQRFAPDTWHHISAVFHAAGTQAIHDSLTVDGQTMGANISHQATATGTRLEFTAGFQVDLNSSSTPYHVFVDNLRVTATN
;
A
#
# COMPACT_ATOMS: atom_id res chain seq x y z
N MET A 1 -1.68 30.37 11.08
CA MET A 1 -1.49 29.18 10.24
C MET A 1 -2.77 28.98 9.44
N PRO A 2 -2.73 28.78 8.12
CA PRO A 2 -3.95 28.50 7.36
C PRO A 2 -4.54 27.18 7.86
N THR A 3 -5.84 27.19 8.14
CA THR A 3 -6.62 26.00 8.48
C THR A 3 -6.55 24.99 7.34
N PRO A 4 -6.28 23.70 7.59
CA PRO A 4 -6.29 22.67 6.55
C PRO A 4 -7.65 22.68 5.83
N VAL A 5 -7.61 22.74 4.50
CA VAL A 5 -8.80 22.54 3.68
C VAL A 5 -9.21 21.07 3.86
N PRO A 6 -10.47 20.76 4.20
CA PRO A 6 -10.91 19.37 4.28
C PRO A 6 -10.68 18.70 2.92
N PRO A 7 -10.10 17.49 2.87
CA PRO A 7 -10.00 16.76 1.62
C PRO A 7 -11.39 16.62 0.98
N PRO A 8 -11.49 16.57 -0.36
CA PRO A 8 -12.75 16.30 -1.04
C PRO A 8 -13.38 15.05 -0.44
N ALA A 9 -14.70 15.08 -0.19
CA ALA A 9 -15.39 13.93 0.37
C ALA A 9 -15.14 12.71 -0.52
N ALA A 10 -14.50 11.68 0.05
CA ALA A 10 -14.32 10.41 -0.61
C ALA A 10 -15.68 9.92 -1.15
N SER A 11 -15.69 9.28 -2.32
CA SER A 11 -16.91 8.67 -2.83
C SER A 11 -17.51 7.75 -1.76
N ALA A 12 -18.83 7.85 -1.58
CA ALA A 12 -19.53 7.02 -0.61
C ALA A 12 -19.28 5.54 -0.92
N ASP A 13 -19.09 4.75 0.14
CA ASP A 13 -18.91 3.32 -0.01
C ASP A 13 -20.14 2.67 -0.69
N PRO A 14 -19.93 1.66 -1.56
CA PRO A 14 -21.04 0.90 -2.12
C PRO A 14 -21.93 0.32 -1.02
N ALA A 15 -23.23 0.24 -1.28
CA ALA A 15 -24.18 -0.39 -0.35
C ALA A 15 -23.78 -1.85 -0.10
N GLY A 16 -23.72 -2.25 1.19
CA GLY A 16 -23.35 -3.60 1.59
C GLY A 16 -21.84 -3.87 1.63
N ALA A 17 -21.00 -2.85 1.48
CA ALA A 17 -19.56 -3.00 1.60
C ALA A 17 -19.12 -3.40 3.02
N ILE A 18 -18.16 -4.32 3.07
CA ILE A 18 -17.44 -4.69 4.29
C ILE A 18 -16.32 -3.68 4.50
N VAL A 19 -16.18 -3.20 5.73
CA VAL A 19 -15.20 -2.17 6.09
C VAL A 19 -14.25 -2.69 7.15
N TYR A 20 -12.96 -2.71 6.81
CA TYR A 20 -11.87 -2.97 7.73
C TYR A 20 -11.16 -1.64 8.03
N GLY A 21 -11.56 -1.00 9.13
CA GLY A 21 -11.07 0.33 9.51
C GLY A 21 -9.94 0.30 10.52
N SER A 22 -9.20 1.41 10.58
CA SER A 22 -8.12 1.67 11.55
C SER A 22 -7.08 0.56 11.60
N LEU A 23 -6.75 -0.03 10.44
CA LEU A 23 -5.86 -1.18 10.33
C LEU A 23 -4.47 -0.90 10.91
N GLN A 24 -3.99 0.34 10.84
CA GLN A 24 -2.72 0.77 11.41
C GLN A 24 -2.64 0.57 12.94
N THR A 25 -3.79 0.46 13.61
CA THR A 25 -3.88 0.24 15.07
C THR A 25 -4.22 -1.20 15.46
N GLN A 26 -4.58 -2.05 14.48
CA GLN A 26 -4.94 -3.42 14.77
C GLN A 26 -3.71 -4.25 15.14
N PRO A 27 -3.79 -5.12 16.16
CA PRO A 27 -2.71 -6.05 16.45
C PRO A 27 -2.63 -7.13 15.35
N GLY A 28 -1.50 -7.82 15.26
CA GLY A 28 -1.34 -8.97 14.37
C GLY A 28 -0.77 -8.65 12.99
N TRP A 29 -0.15 -7.49 12.83
CA TRP A 29 0.73 -7.24 11.69
C TRP A 29 1.87 -8.26 11.66
N GLN A 30 2.11 -8.81 10.48
CA GLN A 30 3.10 -9.83 10.18
C GLN A 30 4.10 -9.27 9.18
N THR A 31 5.26 -9.91 9.13
CA THR A 31 6.26 -9.67 8.10
C THR A 31 6.56 -10.99 7.41
N CYS A 32 6.97 -10.94 6.15
CA CYS A 32 7.34 -12.12 5.39
C CYS A 32 8.86 -12.28 5.24
N GLY A 33 9.66 -11.46 5.94
CA GLY A 33 11.11 -11.44 5.81
C GLY A 33 11.55 -10.97 4.42
N GLY A 34 11.84 -11.93 3.55
CA GLY A 34 12.38 -11.71 2.20
C GLY A 34 11.36 -11.70 1.06
N CYS A 35 10.05 -11.89 1.30
CA CYS A 35 9.09 -12.01 0.19
C CYS A 35 8.94 -10.72 -0.64
N GLY A 36 9.18 -9.55 -0.03
CA GLY A 36 9.28 -8.26 -0.74
C GLY A 36 10.67 -8.00 -1.36
N ASN A 37 11.65 -8.89 -1.15
CA ASN A 37 13.06 -8.71 -1.49
C ASN A 37 13.54 -9.72 -2.57
N VAL A 38 12.65 -10.17 -3.47
CA VAL A 38 12.99 -11.16 -4.50
C VAL A 38 14.10 -10.61 -5.40
N GLY A 39 15.31 -11.18 -5.30
CA GLY A 39 16.49 -10.78 -6.08
C GLY A 39 17.70 -10.32 -5.24
N GLY A 40 17.56 -10.11 -3.93
CA GLY A 40 18.67 -9.76 -3.04
C GLY A 40 19.34 -10.98 -2.38
N THR A 41 20.68 -11.02 -2.33
CA THR A 41 21.45 -11.94 -1.48
C THR A 41 22.14 -11.15 -0.37
N GLY A 42 21.80 -11.43 0.89
CA GLY A 42 22.35 -10.72 2.06
C GLY A 42 21.43 -10.80 3.28
N GLN A 43 21.91 -10.34 4.45
CA GLN A 43 21.00 -9.99 5.55
C GLN A 43 20.06 -8.89 5.05
N GLY A 44 18.75 -9.09 5.22
CA GLY A 44 17.76 -8.08 4.86
C GLY A 44 17.92 -6.79 5.68
N PRO A 45 17.15 -5.74 5.34
CA PRO A 45 17.17 -4.51 6.11
C PRO A 45 16.67 -4.77 7.53
N ASP A 46 17.04 -3.88 8.45
CA ASP A 46 16.36 -3.73 9.74
C ASP A 46 15.10 -2.89 9.50
N TYR A 47 13.94 -3.45 9.83
CA TYR A 47 12.66 -2.79 9.64
C TYR A 47 11.70 -3.19 10.75
N HIS A 48 10.93 -2.21 11.22
CA HIS A 48 9.87 -2.45 12.20
C HIS A 48 8.71 -1.48 12.00
N MET A 49 7.54 -1.89 12.48
CA MET A 49 6.34 -1.08 12.58
C MET A 49 6.07 -0.75 14.05
N THR A 50 5.92 0.53 14.37
CA THR A 50 5.52 0.98 15.71
C THR A 50 4.12 1.56 15.67
N GLN A 51 3.19 0.97 16.40
CA GLN A 51 1.79 1.43 16.50
C GLN A 51 1.60 2.45 17.64
N GLY A 52 0.52 3.23 17.57
CA GLY A 52 0.12 4.14 18.66
C GLY A 52 0.92 5.45 18.68
N ILE A 53 1.42 5.88 17.53
CA ILE A 53 2.11 7.15 17.40
C ILE A 53 1.11 8.29 17.55
N SER A 54 1.31 9.13 18.56
CA SER A 54 0.44 10.29 18.84
C SER A 54 0.86 11.56 18.11
N ASN A 55 2.11 11.64 17.63
CA ASN A 55 2.61 12.75 16.82
C ASN A 55 3.78 12.30 15.92
N PRO A 56 3.71 12.52 14.60
CA PRO A 56 2.56 13.04 13.84
C PRO A 56 1.39 12.05 13.83
N SER A 57 0.15 12.53 13.96
CA SER A 57 -1.07 11.71 13.80
C SER A 57 -2.30 12.59 13.54
N LEU A 58 -3.22 12.09 12.71
CA LEU A 58 -4.55 12.66 12.47
C LEU A 58 -5.61 12.08 13.43
N SER A 59 -5.51 10.79 13.75
CA SER A 59 -6.45 10.10 14.63
C SER A 59 -6.05 10.10 16.11
N GLY A 60 -4.82 10.52 16.41
CA GLY A 60 -4.14 10.33 17.70
C GLY A 60 -3.47 8.97 17.86
N SER A 61 -3.50 8.10 16.83
CA SER A 61 -2.91 6.76 16.84
C SER A 61 -2.45 6.30 15.43
N ALA A 62 -1.45 6.98 14.86
CA ALA A 62 -0.79 6.56 13.63
C ALA A 62 0.13 5.33 13.86
N ALA A 63 0.63 4.76 12.76
CA ALA A 63 1.72 3.79 12.76
C ALA A 63 2.96 4.35 12.05
N ASP A 64 4.13 4.17 12.66
CA ASP A 64 5.44 4.44 12.08
C ASP A 64 5.96 3.18 11.37
N PHE A 65 6.26 3.31 10.08
CA PHE A 65 6.93 2.30 9.27
C PHE A 65 8.36 2.73 9.02
N TYR A 66 9.30 1.96 9.58
CA TYR A 66 10.73 2.24 9.50
C TYR A 66 11.47 1.18 8.69
N VAL A 67 12.49 1.64 7.96
CA VAL A 67 13.47 0.78 7.30
C VAL A 67 14.87 1.40 7.37
N ASN A 68 15.87 0.56 7.59
CA ASN A 68 17.27 0.94 7.71
C ASN A 68 18.21 -0.24 7.40
N GLY A 69 19.42 0.08 6.95
CA GLY A 69 20.48 -0.89 6.79
C GLY A 69 20.18 -1.93 5.71
N GLY A 70 21.10 -2.85 5.49
CA GLY A 70 20.96 -3.85 4.43
C GLY A 70 21.33 -3.34 3.02
N PRO A 71 21.32 -4.26 2.03
CA PRO A 71 21.67 -3.93 0.65
C PRO A 71 20.74 -2.87 0.05
N ALA A 72 21.26 -2.11 -0.92
CA ALA A 72 20.47 -1.17 -1.70
C ALA A 72 19.22 -1.85 -2.29
N TYR A 73 18.11 -1.11 -2.35
CA TYR A 73 16.83 -1.56 -2.90
C TYR A 73 16.14 -2.69 -2.13
N THR A 74 16.57 -2.97 -0.91
CA THR A 74 15.81 -3.86 -0.02
C THR A 74 14.79 -3.08 0.80
N GLY A 75 13.73 -3.76 1.23
CA GLY A 75 12.62 -3.15 1.94
C GLY A 75 12.04 -4.00 3.06
N GLY A 76 11.16 -3.37 3.84
CA GLY A 76 10.36 -3.99 4.88
C GLY A 76 8.91 -4.14 4.43
N TYR A 77 8.45 -5.37 4.25
CA TYR A 77 7.06 -5.70 3.91
C TYR A 77 6.27 -6.09 5.15
N TYR A 78 5.14 -5.42 5.35
CA TYR A 78 4.20 -5.65 6.45
C TYR A 78 2.84 -5.98 5.88
N PHE A 79 2.16 -6.95 6.48
CA PHE A 79 0.78 -7.26 6.14
C PHE A 79 -0.05 -7.65 7.35
N ILE A 80 -1.36 -7.50 7.24
CA ILE A 80 -2.32 -7.95 8.25
C ILE A 80 -3.40 -8.80 7.57
N GLU A 81 -3.69 -9.96 8.13
CA GLU A 81 -4.80 -10.81 7.70
C GLU A 81 -6.13 -10.20 8.16
N GLN A 82 -7.11 -10.21 7.27
CA GLN A 82 -8.49 -9.79 7.54
C GLN A 82 -9.45 -10.97 7.32
N PRO A 83 -10.69 -10.88 7.84
CA PRO A 83 -11.73 -11.85 7.51
C PRO A 83 -11.81 -12.12 6.00
N THR A 84 -11.88 -13.40 5.63
CA THR A 84 -11.78 -13.81 4.24
C THR A 84 -13.02 -13.42 3.44
N ILE A 85 -12.81 -13.05 2.18
CA ILE A 85 -13.85 -12.72 1.23
C ILE A 85 -13.96 -13.88 0.24
N GLN A 86 -15.11 -14.55 0.24
CA GLN A 86 -15.30 -15.83 -0.45
C GLN A 86 -15.28 -15.71 -1.97
N ASN A 87 -15.80 -14.63 -2.55
CA ASN A 87 -15.83 -14.44 -3.99
C ASN A 87 -14.81 -13.37 -4.40
N PRO A 88 -14.29 -13.40 -5.64
CA PRO A 88 -13.46 -12.32 -6.15
C PRO A 88 -14.15 -10.96 -5.94
N VAL A 89 -13.45 -10.01 -5.35
CA VAL A 89 -14.04 -8.71 -4.98
C VAL A 89 -14.60 -7.96 -6.20
N SER A 90 -15.86 -7.53 -6.15
CA SER A 90 -16.48 -6.69 -7.19
C SER A 90 -16.14 -5.20 -7.03
N TYR A 91 -15.69 -4.82 -5.83
CA TYR A 91 -15.14 -3.51 -5.51
C TYR A 91 -14.17 -3.69 -4.35
N LEU A 92 -13.05 -2.97 -4.42
CA LEU A 92 -12.06 -2.88 -3.36
C LEU A 92 -11.51 -1.44 -3.33
N ARG A 93 -11.44 -0.85 -2.15
CA ARG A 93 -10.76 0.42 -1.90
C ARG A 93 -9.73 0.27 -0.79
N TYR A 94 -8.50 0.67 -1.07
CA TYR A 94 -7.41 0.83 -0.10
C TYR A 94 -7.20 2.32 0.15
N ASP A 95 -7.39 2.78 1.38
CA ASP A 95 -7.56 4.19 1.73
C ASP A 95 -6.74 4.52 2.99
N PHE A 96 -5.91 5.56 2.94
CA PHE A 96 -5.05 5.94 4.08
C PHE A 96 -4.55 7.38 3.98
N ASP A 97 -4.00 7.87 5.08
CA ASP A 97 -3.20 9.08 5.13
C ASP A 97 -1.72 8.72 5.32
N LEU A 98 -0.84 9.44 4.63
CA LEU A 98 0.62 9.25 4.63
C LEU A 98 1.33 10.53 5.03
N PHE A 99 2.32 10.43 5.91
CA PHE A 99 3.19 11.53 6.29
C PHE A 99 4.66 11.12 6.13
N VAL A 100 5.40 11.92 5.36
CA VAL A 100 6.86 11.75 5.18
C VAL A 100 7.57 12.92 5.88
N PRO A 101 8.33 12.67 6.96
CA PRO A 101 9.11 13.71 7.62
C PRO A 101 10.09 14.37 6.66
N GLY A 102 10.32 15.68 6.81
CA GLY A 102 11.09 16.45 5.84
C GLY A 102 12.53 15.98 5.62
N GLN A 103 13.17 15.47 6.68
CA GLN A 103 14.50 14.87 6.61
C GLN A 103 14.58 13.58 5.77
N TYR A 104 13.43 12.96 5.48
CA TYR A 104 13.31 11.71 4.71
C TYR A 104 12.65 11.91 3.34
N ALA A 105 12.33 13.14 2.93
CA ALA A 105 11.54 13.41 1.72
C ALA A 105 12.13 12.86 0.42
N ASN A 106 13.42 12.50 0.39
CA ASN A 106 14.10 11.89 -0.75
C ASN A 106 14.78 10.55 -0.43
N ALA A 107 14.50 9.98 0.74
CA ALA A 107 15.09 8.71 1.18
C ALA A 107 14.43 7.46 0.58
N PRO A 108 13.10 7.40 0.35
CA PRO A 108 12.48 6.23 -0.25
C PRO A 108 13.04 5.91 -1.63
N GLN A 109 13.30 4.63 -1.91
CA GLN A 109 13.24 4.12 -3.28
C GLN A 109 11.78 4.09 -3.73
N ALA A 110 10.95 3.56 -2.85
CA ALA A 110 9.54 3.36 -3.09
C ALA A 110 8.77 3.21 -1.79
N ILE A 111 7.49 3.54 -1.87
CA ILE A 111 6.48 3.25 -0.87
C ILE A 111 5.40 2.44 -1.58
N GLU A 112 5.12 1.24 -1.11
CA GLU A 112 4.17 0.31 -1.72
C GLU A 112 3.00 0.01 -0.78
N PHE A 113 1.83 -0.25 -1.37
CA PHE A 113 0.66 -0.71 -0.62
C PHE A 113 -0.17 -1.64 -1.49
N GLU A 114 -0.80 -2.63 -0.84
CA GLU A 114 -1.54 -3.64 -1.56
C GLU A 114 -2.66 -4.29 -0.75
N CYS A 115 -3.57 -4.92 -1.48
CA CYS A 115 -4.36 -6.03 -0.95
C CYS A 115 -4.09 -7.29 -1.76
N GLN A 116 -4.08 -8.43 -1.08
CA GLN A 116 -4.13 -9.74 -1.74
C GLN A 116 -5.40 -10.47 -1.34
N GLN A 117 -6.05 -11.08 -2.33
CA GLN A 117 -7.18 -11.98 -2.10
C GLN A 117 -6.87 -13.33 -2.72
N THR A 118 -6.84 -14.39 -1.93
CA THR A 118 -6.80 -15.76 -2.44
C THR A 118 -8.19 -16.36 -2.37
N THR A 119 -8.78 -16.66 -3.53
CA THR A 119 -10.08 -17.34 -3.66
C THR A 119 -10.20 -18.11 -4.98
N ASN A 120 -11.02 -19.15 -4.98
CA ASN A 120 -11.29 -20.00 -6.15
C ASN A 120 -10.02 -20.53 -6.83
N GLY A 121 -8.98 -20.85 -6.04
CA GLY A 121 -7.71 -21.37 -6.54
C GLY A 121 -6.68 -20.30 -6.92
N ASN A 122 -7.04 -19.02 -6.92
CA ASN A 122 -6.22 -17.92 -7.45
C ASN A 122 -5.97 -16.81 -6.42
N THR A 123 -4.77 -16.23 -6.43
CA THR A 123 -4.45 -14.97 -5.76
C THR A 123 -4.59 -13.80 -6.74
N TYR A 124 -5.45 -12.86 -6.37
CA TYR A 124 -5.58 -11.54 -6.97
C TYR A 124 -4.71 -10.58 -6.15
N ASN A 125 -3.81 -9.86 -6.81
CA ASN A 125 -2.93 -8.88 -6.19
C ASN A 125 -3.31 -7.49 -6.68
N PHE A 126 -3.59 -6.60 -5.75
CA PHE A 126 -4.07 -5.24 -5.99
C PHE A 126 -3.06 -4.27 -5.38
N ALA A 127 -1.98 -3.98 -6.10
CA ALA A 127 -0.84 -3.25 -5.56
C ALA A 127 -0.51 -1.98 -6.35
N TRP A 128 -0.13 -0.94 -5.62
CA TRP A 128 0.48 0.28 -6.15
C TRP A 128 1.81 0.55 -5.47
N GLN A 129 2.67 1.25 -6.18
CA GLN A 129 3.94 1.73 -5.67
C GLN A 129 4.22 3.14 -6.15
N ALA A 130 4.53 4.03 -5.20
CA ALA A 130 5.12 5.33 -5.48
C ALA A 130 6.62 5.14 -5.70
N ASP A 131 7.09 5.06 -6.95
CA ASP A 131 8.50 4.89 -7.26
C ASP A 131 9.22 6.23 -7.38
N TYR A 132 10.11 6.51 -6.44
CA TYR A 132 10.82 7.79 -6.32
C TYR A 132 11.94 7.93 -7.34
N ASP A 133 12.50 6.81 -7.83
CA ASP A 133 13.57 6.83 -8.82
C ASP A 133 13.04 7.28 -10.19
N SER A 134 11.98 6.64 -10.70
CA SER A 134 11.36 7.04 -11.97
C SER A 134 10.40 8.23 -11.84
N ASN A 135 9.98 8.60 -10.63
CA ASN A 135 8.88 9.54 -10.36
C ASN A 135 7.59 9.13 -11.09
N THR A 136 7.27 7.84 -11.06
CA THR A 136 6.02 7.30 -11.58
C THR A 136 5.33 6.41 -10.56
N TRP A 137 4.02 6.29 -10.68
CA TRP A 137 3.30 5.22 -10.01
C TRP A 137 3.47 3.92 -10.79
N ARG A 138 3.69 2.82 -10.08
CA ARG A 138 3.81 1.47 -10.63
C ARG A 138 2.72 0.55 -10.08
N VAL A 139 2.43 -0.51 -10.82
CA VAL A 139 1.53 -1.60 -10.42
C VAL A 139 2.29 -2.92 -10.44
N PHE A 140 1.93 -3.86 -9.56
CA PHE A 140 2.64 -5.14 -9.47
C PHE A 140 1.95 -6.21 -10.31
N ASN A 141 2.67 -6.77 -11.27
CA ASN A 141 2.25 -7.96 -11.97
C ASN A 141 2.66 -9.19 -11.17
N PHE A 142 1.73 -9.69 -10.36
CA PHE A 142 1.98 -10.81 -9.45
C PHE A 142 2.28 -12.14 -10.18
N THR A 143 1.86 -12.28 -11.44
CA THR A 143 2.16 -13.48 -12.25
C THR A 143 3.62 -13.49 -12.68
N THR A 144 4.15 -12.36 -13.14
CA THR A 144 5.56 -12.25 -13.59
C THR A 144 6.51 -11.83 -12.46
N LYS A 145 5.97 -11.43 -11.31
CA LYS A 145 6.71 -10.88 -10.16
C LYS A 145 7.50 -9.63 -10.54
N GLN A 146 6.86 -8.69 -11.23
CA GLN A 146 7.51 -7.46 -11.70
C GLN A 146 6.67 -6.23 -11.39
N TRP A 147 7.34 -5.15 -11.00
CA TRP A 147 6.76 -3.82 -10.98
C TRP A 147 6.73 -3.24 -12.39
N GLU A 148 5.57 -2.78 -12.82
CA GLU A 148 5.35 -2.21 -14.15
C GLU A 148 5.03 -0.72 -14.01
N GLY A 149 5.82 0.12 -14.67
CA GLY A 149 5.59 1.57 -14.70
C GLY A 149 4.29 1.93 -15.39
N THR A 150 3.55 2.86 -14.82
CA THR A 150 2.35 3.44 -15.45
C THR A 150 2.68 4.77 -16.12
N ALA A 151 1.72 5.34 -16.85
CA ALA A 151 1.82 6.71 -17.36
C ALA A 151 1.45 7.78 -16.30
N ILE A 152 1.13 7.37 -15.08
CA ILE A 152 0.70 8.27 -14.00
C ILE A 152 1.95 8.81 -13.30
N PRO A 153 2.21 10.12 -13.38
CA PRO A 153 3.38 10.71 -12.72
C PRO A 153 3.20 10.67 -11.21
N LEU A 154 4.29 10.36 -10.49
CA LEU A 154 4.38 10.58 -9.06
C LEU A 154 4.86 12.01 -8.83
N GLN A 155 3.97 12.85 -8.29
CA GLN A 155 4.42 14.01 -7.56
C GLN A 155 4.84 13.54 -6.16
N ARG A 156 6.13 13.69 -5.84
CA ARG A 156 6.65 13.31 -4.51
C ARG A 156 5.86 14.02 -3.42
N PHE A 157 5.60 13.30 -2.34
CA PHE A 157 4.87 13.82 -1.19
C PHE A 157 5.59 15.04 -0.61
N ALA A 158 4.82 16.08 -0.32
CA ALA A 158 5.36 17.26 0.33
C ALA A 158 5.84 16.89 1.75
N PRO A 159 7.02 17.34 2.15
CA PRO A 159 7.55 17.02 3.47
C PRO A 159 6.65 17.59 4.57
N ASP A 160 6.64 16.90 5.71
CA ASP A 160 5.98 17.34 6.94
C ASP A 160 4.49 17.66 6.77
N THR A 161 3.84 17.00 5.81
CA THR A 161 2.43 17.18 5.45
C THR A 161 1.74 15.82 5.34
N TRP A 162 0.48 15.75 5.79
CA TRP A 162 -0.37 14.57 5.56
C TRP A 162 -0.93 14.60 4.15
N HIS A 163 -0.76 13.50 3.43
CA HIS A 163 -1.32 13.25 2.11
C HIS A 163 -2.37 12.16 2.19
N HIS A 164 -3.50 12.34 1.50
CA HIS A 164 -4.55 11.34 1.46
C HIS A 164 -4.45 10.51 0.18
N ILE A 165 -4.38 9.19 0.31
CA ILE A 165 -4.26 8.25 -0.80
C ILE A 165 -5.43 7.26 -0.77
N SER A 166 -6.07 7.08 -1.93
CA SER A 166 -7.14 6.11 -2.14
C SER A 166 -6.97 5.41 -3.48
N ALA A 167 -6.82 4.09 -3.48
CA ALA A 167 -6.80 3.27 -4.68
C ALA A 167 -8.05 2.39 -4.77
N VAL A 168 -8.64 2.31 -5.96
CA VAL A 168 -9.83 1.50 -6.25
C VAL A 168 -9.47 0.38 -7.23
N PHE A 169 -10.00 -0.80 -6.97
CA PHE A 169 -9.77 -2.03 -7.72
C PHE A 169 -11.04 -2.87 -7.81
N HIS A 170 -11.03 -3.85 -8.71
CA HIS A 170 -11.99 -4.96 -8.71
C HIS A 170 -11.39 -6.20 -9.38
N ALA A 171 -12.04 -7.35 -9.17
CA ALA A 171 -11.79 -8.56 -9.93
C ALA A 171 -12.79 -8.70 -11.08
N ALA A 172 -12.30 -9.07 -12.27
CA ALA A 172 -13.11 -9.33 -13.45
C ALA A 172 -12.75 -10.72 -14.05
N GLY A 173 -13.50 -11.74 -13.66
CA GLY A 173 -13.12 -13.14 -13.95
C GLY A 173 -11.85 -13.50 -13.19
N THR A 174 -10.79 -13.91 -13.89
CA THR A 174 -9.46 -14.19 -13.31
C THR A 174 -8.49 -13.01 -13.44
N GLN A 175 -9.00 -11.79 -13.57
CA GLN A 175 -8.18 -10.58 -13.67
C GLN A 175 -8.32 -9.74 -12.41
N ALA A 176 -7.21 -9.25 -11.89
CA ALA A 176 -7.15 -8.14 -10.94
C ALA A 176 -7.06 -6.84 -11.75
N ILE A 177 -7.99 -5.91 -11.52
CA ILE A 177 -8.09 -4.65 -12.24
C ILE A 177 -7.78 -3.49 -11.28
N HIS A 178 -6.81 -2.66 -11.65
CA HIS A 178 -6.52 -1.39 -11.01
C HIS A 178 -7.34 -0.30 -11.69
N ASP A 179 -8.44 0.12 -11.05
CA ASP A 179 -9.36 1.09 -11.65
C ASP A 179 -8.78 2.51 -11.62
N SER A 180 -8.41 2.98 -10.42
CA SER A 180 -7.96 4.35 -10.22
C SER A 180 -7.10 4.52 -8.98
N LEU A 181 -6.33 5.61 -8.99
CA LEU A 181 -5.56 6.09 -7.86
C LEU A 181 -5.91 7.55 -7.61
N THR A 182 -6.19 7.91 -6.36
CA THR A 182 -6.46 9.28 -5.93
C THR A 182 -5.39 9.70 -4.94
N VAL A 183 -4.77 10.85 -5.19
CA VAL A 183 -3.80 11.48 -4.26
C VAL A 183 -4.27 12.91 -4.02
N ASP A 184 -4.48 13.27 -2.76
CA ASP A 184 -4.95 14.60 -2.33
C ASP A 184 -6.20 15.08 -3.09
N GLY A 185 -7.13 14.14 -3.32
CA GLY A 185 -8.38 14.40 -4.04
C GLY A 185 -8.26 14.50 -5.57
N GLN A 186 -7.06 14.31 -6.15
CA GLN A 186 -6.89 14.20 -7.60
C GLN A 186 -6.94 12.74 -8.03
N THR A 187 -8.04 12.35 -8.68
CA THR A 187 -8.24 10.99 -9.19
C THR A 187 -7.64 10.81 -10.58
N MET A 188 -6.84 9.77 -10.74
CA MET A 188 -6.17 9.35 -11.95
C MET A 188 -6.68 7.95 -12.32
N GLY A 189 -7.30 7.82 -13.48
CA GLY A 189 -7.75 6.52 -13.99
C GLY A 189 -6.57 5.69 -14.49
N ALA A 190 -6.55 4.40 -14.15
CA ALA A 190 -5.51 3.46 -14.57
C ALA A 190 -6.07 2.43 -15.57
N ASN A 191 -7.12 1.70 -15.16
CA ASN A 191 -7.71 0.58 -15.91
C ASN A 191 -6.64 -0.42 -16.41
N ILE A 192 -5.73 -0.81 -15.51
CA ILE A 192 -4.67 -1.78 -15.78
C ILE A 192 -5.11 -3.15 -15.27
N SER A 193 -4.83 -4.20 -16.04
CA SER A 193 -5.28 -5.56 -15.75
C SER A 193 -4.09 -6.52 -15.64
N HIS A 194 -4.08 -7.34 -14.60
CA HIS A 194 -3.17 -8.46 -14.45
C HIS A 194 -3.93 -9.76 -14.23
N GLN A 195 -3.40 -10.86 -14.74
CA GLN A 195 -3.94 -12.18 -14.43
C GLN A 195 -3.69 -12.52 -12.96
N ALA A 196 -4.74 -13.02 -12.30
CA ALA A 196 -4.62 -13.68 -11.01
C ALA A 196 -3.78 -14.95 -11.16
N THR A 197 -2.96 -15.25 -10.14
CA THR A 197 -2.04 -16.39 -10.19
C THR A 197 -2.63 -17.58 -9.45
N ALA A 198 -2.54 -18.77 -10.03
CA ALA A 198 -2.93 -20.01 -9.34
C ALA A 198 -1.96 -20.30 -8.18
N THR A 199 -2.45 -20.25 -6.94
CA THR A 199 -1.64 -20.33 -5.71
C THR A 199 -2.15 -21.36 -4.71
N GLY A 200 -3.41 -21.81 -4.83
CA GLY A 200 -4.00 -22.83 -3.97
C GLY A 200 -5.40 -22.48 -3.48
N THR A 201 -5.94 -23.30 -2.58
CA THR A 201 -7.35 -23.21 -2.14
C THR A 201 -7.53 -22.54 -0.78
N ARG A 202 -6.45 -22.11 -0.10
CA ARG A 202 -6.56 -21.37 1.16
C ARG A 202 -7.20 -20.01 0.87
N LEU A 203 -8.32 -19.73 1.53
CA LEU A 203 -8.94 -18.42 1.46
C LEU A 203 -8.11 -17.42 2.26
N GLU A 204 -7.79 -16.30 1.65
CA GLU A 204 -6.97 -15.25 2.26
C GLU A 204 -7.48 -13.89 1.81
N PHE A 205 -7.42 -12.93 2.72
CA PHE A 205 -7.60 -11.52 2.40
C PHE A 205 -6.65 -10.71 3.29
N THR A 206 -5.74 -9.97 2.68
CA THR A 206 -4.71 -9.20 3.40
C THR A 206 -4.68 -7.75 2.94
N ALA A 207 -4.22 -6.88 3.83
CA ALA A 207 -3.78 -5.53 3.52
C ALA A 207 -2.28 -5.42 3.84
N GLY A 208 -1.50 -4.85 2.93
CA GLY A 208 -0.06 -4.75 3.04
C GLY A 208 0.47 -3.35 2.78
N PHE A 209 1.61 -3.04 3.40
CA PHE A 209 2.34 -1.79 3.24
C PHE A 209 3.85 -2.10 3.24
N GLN A 210 4.62 -1.45 2.37
CA GLN A 210 6.04 -1.70 2.21
C GLN A 210 6.83 -0.40 2.04
N VAL A 211 8.05 -0.41 2.59
CA VAL A 211 9.03 0.68 2.52
C VAL A 211 10.35 0.14 1.97
N ASP A 212 10.82 0.71 0.86
CA ASP A 212 12.05 0.29 0.17
C ASP A 212 13.17 1.32 0.30
N LEU A 213 14.38 0.85 0.55
CA LEU A 213 15.59 1.66 0.62
C LEU A 213 16.09 2.07 -0.76
N ASN A 214 16.55 3.31 -0.88
CA ASN A 214 17.22 3.78 -2.09
C ASN A 214 18.59 3.13 -2.35
N SER A 215 19.21 3.54 -3.46
CA SER A 215 20.54 3.09 -3.90
C SER A 215 21.66 3.32 -2.87
N SER A 216 21.45 4.23 -1.92
CA SER A 216 22.39 4.57 -0.85
C SER A 216 22.02 3.91 0.49
N SER A 217 21.03 3.03 0.52
CA SER A 217 20.48 2.42 1.74
C SER A 217 20.11 3.46 2.82
N THR A 218 19.55 4.60 2.39
CA THR A 218 19.24 5.70 3.31
C THR A 218 18.09 5.31 4.22
N PRO A 219 18.25 5.30 5.55
CA PRO A 219 17.17 4.96 6.46
C PRO A 219 16.08 6.03 6.46
N TYR A 220 14.83 5.60 6.67
CA TYR A 220 13.73 6.53 6.79
C TYR A 220 12.54 5.96 7.55
N HIS A 221 11.70 6.91 7.99
CA HIS A 221 10.40 6.67 8.58
C HIS A 221 9.33 7.24 7.64
N VAL A 222 8.18 6.57 7.59
CA VAL A 222 6.92 7.16 7.12
C VAL A 222 5.82 6.82 8.12
N PHE A 223 4.85 7.71 8.28
CA PHE A 223 3.72 7.48 9.18
C PHE A 223 2.46 7.28 8.36
N VAL A 224 1.69 6.26 8.73
CA VAL A 224 0.39 5.95 8.13
C VAL A 224 -0.69 6.12 9.18
N ASP A 225 -1.77 6.80 8.82
CA ASP A 225 -2.94 6.98 9.67
C ASP A 225 -4.23 6.74 8.87
N ASN A 226 -5.35 6.58 9.58
CA ASN A 226 -6.68 6.31 9.02
C ASN A 226 -6.72 5.16 7.99
N LEU A 227 -5.81 4.19 8.09
CA LEU A 227 -5.72 3.08 7.14
C LEU A 227 -6.99 2.23 7.19
N ARG A 228 -7.61 2.09 6.02
CA ARG A 228 -8.89 1.44 5.84
C ARG A 228 -8.92 0.67 4.53
N VAL A 229 -9.52 -0.51 4.57
CA VAL A 229 -9.90 -1.27 3.37
C VAL A 229 -11.41 -1.43 3.33
N THR A 230 -12.02 -1.21 2.17
CA THR A 230 -13.44 -1.43 1.93
C THR A 230 -13.63 -2.36 0.75
N ALA A 231 -14.51 -3.36 0.85
CA ALA A 231 -14.71 -4.34 -0.21
C ALA A 231 -16.16 -4.82 -0.35
N THR A 232 -16.56 -5.20 -1.56
CA THR A 232 -17.79 -5.97 -1.83
C THR A 232 -17.47 -7.25 -2.60
N ASN A 233 -18.34 -8.26 -2.45
CA ASN A 233 -18.38 -9.44 -3.31
C ASN A 233 -19.04 -9.14 -4.66
#